data_AF-A0A4R5VN67-F1
#
_entry.id   AF-A0A4R5VN67-F1
#
_cell.length_a   1.000
_cell.length_b   1.000
_cell.length_c   1.000
_cell.angle_alpha   90.00
_cell.angle_beta   90.00
_cell.angle_gamma   90.00
#
_symmetry.space_group_name_H-M   'P 1'
#
loop_
_entity.id
_entity.type
_entity.pdbx_description
1 polymer ?
#
loop_
_entity_poly.entity_id
_entity_poly.type
_entity_poly.pdbx_seq_one_letter_code
_entity_poly.pdbx_strand_id
1 'polypeptide(L)'
;MENNVFEQMARRYDTEERIELANVIVKEIRPELRNNQSKSLLDYGSGTGLVSLELSDLVADILLVDSSKEMLEVAKTKIAQKGITNSKVLYSDFTQETPKLKADIVLMSLVLLHIPDTKKILQELFNILNDGGKLMIIDFDKNEKIHHPKVHNGFSHDDLKNRLSEVGFISTEIKTFYQGNRIFMNQDASMFLSSSIK
;
A
#
# COMPACT_ATOMS: atom_id res chain seq x y z
N MET A 1 13.02 -13.75 13.31
CA MET A 1 11.82 -13.28 14.04
C MET A 1 12.16 -11.96 14.69
N GLU A 2 12.26 -10.89 13.89
CA GLU A 2 12.24 -9.54 14.47
C GLU A 2 10.81 -9.28 14.96
N ASN A 3 10.67 -8.71 16.15
CA ASN A 3 9.37 -8.29 16.69
C ASN A 3 8.71 -7.33 15.69
N ASN A 4 7.71 -7.81 14.95
CA ASN A 4 6.91 -6.98 14.07
C ASN A 4 6.15 -5.97 14.96
N VAL A 5 6.58 -4.71 14.96
CA VAL A 5 5.98 -3.63 15.76
C VAL A 5 4.48 -3.49 15.45
N PHE A 6 4.08 -3.79 14.22
CA PHE A 6 2.68 -3.77 13.80
C PHE A 6 1.84 -4.82 14.51
N GLU A 7 2.39 -6.01 14.80
CA GLU A 7 1.69 -7.07 15.55
C GLU A 7 1.21 -6.55 16.92
N GLN A 8 2.05 -5.77 17.61
CA GLN A 8 1.75 -5.21 18.93
C GLN A 8 0.82 -3.99 18.88
N MET A 9 0.74 -3.33 17.72
CA MET A 9 -0.05 -2.12 17.54
C MET A 9 -1.45 -2.38 16.97
N ALA A 10 -1.70 -3.55 16.36
CA ALA A 10 -2.90 -3.84 15.58
C ALA A 10 -4.23 -3.37 16.21
N ARG A 11 -4.48 -3.70 17.48
CA ARG A 11 -5.73 -3.35 18.18
C ARG A 11 -5.95 -1.86 18.42
N ARG A 12 -4.89 -1.06 18.34
CA ARG A 12 -4.89 0.40 18.53
C ARG A 12 -4.34 1.13 17.30
N TYR A 13 -4.25 0.44 16.17
CA TYR A 13 -3.66 0.98 14.96
C TYR A 13 -4.55 2.05 14.35
N ASP A 14 -5.87 1.89 14.41
CA ASP A 14 -6.83 2.80 13.81
C ASP A 14 -7.13 3.99 14.73
N THR A 15 -6.17 4.89 14.89
CA THR A 15 -6.40 6.19 15.55
C THR A 15 -7.19 7.11 14.63
N GLU A 16 -7.80 8.16 15.19
CA GLU A 16 -8.54 9.17 14.42
C GLU A 16 -7.67 9.77 13.31
N GLU A 17 -6.41 10.11 13.61
CA GLU A 17 -5.49 10.69 12.62
C GLU A 17 -5.17 9.74 11.47
N ARG A 18 -5.07 8.43 11.75
CA ARG A 18 -4.81 7.42 10.71
C ARG A 18 -6.04 7.15 9.86
N ILE A 19 -7.23 7.22 10.45
CA ILE A 19 -8.50 7.14 9.71
C ILE A 19 -8.66 8.36 8.80
N GLU A 20 -8.38 9.57 9.31
CA GLU A 20 -8.42 10.80 8.51
C GLU A 20 -7.43 10.76 7.34
N LEU A 21 -6.19 10.34 7.60
CA LEU A 21 -5.20 10.18 6.54
C LEU A 21 -5.62 9.11 5.53
N ALA A 22 -6.18 7.98 5.97
CA ALA A 22 -6.73 6.96 5.08
C ALA A 22 -7.86 7.51 4.21
N ASN A 23 -8.75 8.34 4.75
CA ASN A 23 -9.82 8.98 3.97
C ASN A 23 -9.27 9.91 2.88
N VAL A 24 -8.18 10.65 3.16
CA VAL A 24 -7.47 11.46 2.17
C VAL A 24 -6.91 10.57 1.05
N ILE A 25 -6.30 9.44 1.40
CA ILE A 25 -5.74 8.47 0.45
C ILE A 25 -6.85 7.84 -0.40
N VAL A 26 -7.93 7.36 0.22
CA VAL A 26 -9.10 6.78 -0.46
C VAL A 26 -9.68 7.78 -1.46
N LYS A 27 -9.85 9.05 -1.07
CA LYS A 27 -10.36 10.09 -1.98
C LYS A 27 -9.50 10.26 -3.23
N GLU A 28 -8.18 10.15 -3.10
CA GLU A 28 -7.25 10.25 -4.23
C GLU A 28 -7.25 9.00 -5.12
N ILE A 29 -7.37 7.81 -4.53
CA ILE A 29 -7.31 6.53 -5.27
C ILE A 29 -8.61 6.24 -6.03
N ARG A 30 -9.77 6.57 -5.46
CA ARG A 30 -11.08 6.19 -6.06
C ARG A 30 -11.23 6.57 -7.55
N PRO A 31 -10.82 7.77 -8.01
CA PRO A 31 -10.84 8.11 -9.44
C PRO A 31 -10.05 7.15 -10.34
N GLU A 32 -8.90 6.64 -9.90
CA GLU A 32 -8.05 5.69 -10.64
C GLU A 32 -8.71 4.31 -10.82
N LEU A 33 -9.73 4.01 -10.02
CA LEU A 33 -10.40 2.71 -9.96
C LEU A 33 -11.81 2.69 -10.56
N ARG A 34 -12.32 3.81 -11.10
CA ARG A 34 -13.73 3.95 -11.50
C ARG A 34 -14.26 2.91 -12.52
N ASN A 35 -13.39 2.25 -13.28
CA ASN A 35 -13.75 1.27 -14.31
C ASN A 35 -13.14 -0.12 -14.07
N ASN A 36 -12.83 -0.47 -12.83
CA ASN A 36 -12.10 -1.69 -12.47
C ASN A 36 -12.98 -2.75 -11.80
N GLN A 37 -14.31 -2.71 -11.96
CA GLN A 37 -15.24 -3.64 -11.31
C GLN A 37 -15.05 -5.12 -11.70
N SER A 38 -14.30 -5.39 -12.78
CA SER A 38 -13.92 -6.74 -13.22
C SER A 38 -12.49 -7.13 -12.84
N LYS A 39 -11.74 -6.24 -12.18
CA LYS A 39 -10.33 -6.39 -11.86
C LYS A 39 -10.14 -6.81 -10.42
N SER A 40 -9.17 -7.69 -10.20
CA SER A 40 -8.70 -8.09 -8.86
C SER A 40 -7.74 -7.06 -8.29
N LEU A 41 -7.88 -6.73 -7.00
CA LEU A 41 -7.00 -5.82 -6.28
C LEU A 41 -6.28 -6.56 -5.14
N LEU A 42 -4.96 -6.51 -5.13
CA LEU A 42 -4.13 -6.96 -4.02
C LEU A 42 -3.60 -5.75 -3.25
N ASP A 43 -3.91 -5.67 -1.97
CA ASP A 43 -3.40 -4.62 -1.07
C ASP A 43 -2.23 -5.18 -0.25
N TYR A 44 -1.00 -4.80 -0.59
CA TYR A 44 0.20 -5.32 0.05
C TYR A 44 0.67 -4.43 1.21
N GLY A 45 0.82 -5.02 2.39
CA GLY A 45 0.97 -4.30 3.65
C GLY A 45 -0.34 -3.62 4.07
N SER A 46 -1.46 -4.32 3.86
CA SER A 46 -2.81 -3.77 4.03
C SER A 46 -3.13 -3.31 5.46
N GLY A 47 -2.38 -3.79 6.45
CA GLY A 47 -2.64 -3.58 7.87
C GLY A 47 -4.05 -4.03 8.23
N THR A 48 -4.79 -3.13 8.88
CA THR A 48 -6.19 -3.34 9.28
C THR A 48 -7.20 -3.10 8.14
N GLY A 49 -6.74 -2.83 6.92
CA GLY A 49 -7.58 -2.59 5.74
C GLY A 49 -8.25 -1.21 5.70
N LEU A 50 -7.67 -0.18 6.32
CA LEU A 50 -8.24 1.18 6.35
C LEU A 50 -8.50 1.77 4.95
N VAL A 51 -7.64 1.45 3.98
CA VAL A 51 -7.74 2.00 2.62
C VAL A 51 -8.53 1.05 1.71
N SER A 52 -8.07 -0.18 1.53
CA SER A 52 -8.62 -1.09 0.53
C SER A 52 -10.08 -1.48 0.78
N LEU A 53 -10.52 -1.63 2.03
CA LEU A 53 -11.92 -1.98 2.32
C LEU A 53 -12.91 -0.90 1.86
N GLU A 54 -12.50 0.37 1.84
CA GLU A 54 -13.29 1.51 1.31
C GLU A 54 -13.28 1.58 -0.23
N LEU A 55 -12.60 0.66 -0.90
CA LEU A 55 -12.53 0.53 -2.36
C LEU A 55 -13.25 -0.73 -2.86
N SER A 56 -13.86 -1.51 -1.96
CA SER A 56 -14.51 -2.79 -2.26
C SER A 56 -15.65 -2.68 -3.28
N ASP A 57 -16.26 -1.51 -3.44
CA ASP A 57 -17.30 -1.21 -4.42
C ASP A 57 -16.77 -0.94 -5.85
N LEU A 58 -15.45 -0.79 -6.02
CA LEU A 58 -14.82 -0.40 -7.29
C LEU A 58 -14.08 -1.53 -8.00
N VAL A 59 -13.99 -2.71 -7.39
CA VAL A 59 -13.19 -3.85 -7.88
C VAL A 59 -13.94 -5.17 -7.74
N ALA A 60 -13.53 -6.18 -8.49
CA ALA A 60 -14.18 -7.49 -8.45
C ALA A 60 -13.98 -8.17 -7.09
N ASP A 61 -12.73 -8.18 -6.62
CA ASP A 61 -12.32 -8.75 -5.35
C ASP A 61 -11.08 -8.05 -4.80
N ILE A 62 -10.92 -8.14 -3.48
CA ILE A 62 -9.77 -7.61 -2.74
C ILE A 62 -9.09 -8.73 -1.97
N LEU A 63 -7.78 -8.86 -2.16
CA LEU A 63 -6.91 -9.66 -1.32
C LEU A 63 -6.02 -8.75 -0.47
N LEU A 64 -6.31 -8.67 0.82
CA LEU A 64 -5.51 -7.95 1.81
C LEU A 64 -4.34 -8.83 2.25
N VAL A 65 -3.11 -8.40 1.97
CA VAL A 65 -1.89 -9.14 2.29
C VAL A 65 -1.08 -8.38 3.32
N ASP A 66 -0.76 -9.04 4.44
CA ASP A 66 0.10 -8.43 5.47
C ASP A 66 1.00 -9.48 6.15
N SER A 67 2.14 -9.01 6.64
CA SER A 67 3.12 -9.79 7.40
C SER A 67 2.80 -9.86 8.91
N SER A 68 1.72 -9.23 9.34
CA SER A 68 1.20 -9.25 10.71
C SER A 68 -0.12 -10.02 10.80
N LYS A 69 -0.18 -11.06 11.65
CA LYS A 69 -1.42 -11.83 11.83
C LYS A 69 -2.46 -11.02 12.58
N GLU A 70 -2.04 -10.33 13.65
CA GLU A 70 -2.95 -9.47 14.42
C GLU A 70 -3.59 -8.35 13.56
N MET A 71 -2.84 -7.75 12.62
CA MET A 71 -3.42 -6.78 11.67
C MET A 71 -4.54 -7.40 10.82
N LEU A 72 -4.29 -8.60 10.29
CA LEU A 72 -5.27 -9.31 9.47
C LEU A 72 -6.48 -9.77 10.28
N GLU A 73 -6.34 -10.10 11.57
CA GLU A 73 -7.49 -10.41 12.44
C GLU A 73 -8.41 -9.19 12.64
N VAL A 74 -7.82 -7.98 12.78
CA VAL A 74 -8.60 -6.74 12.80
C VAL A 74 -9.28 -6.53 11.44
N ALA A 75 -8.58 -6.73 10.33
CA ALA A 75 -9.15 -6.61 8.99
C ALA A 75 -10.33 -7.58 8.76
N LYS A 76 -10.18 -8.86 9.14
CA LYS A 76 -11.27 -9.87 9.09
C LYS A 76 -12.49 -9.42 9.88
N THR A 77 -12.28 -8.88 11.08
CA THR A 77 -13.36 -8.38 11.93
C THR A 77 -14.12 -7.25 11.23
N LYS A 78 -13.41 -6.29 10.63
CA LYS A 78 -14.04 -5.20 9.86
C LYS A 78 -14.78 -5.69 8.62
N ILE A 79 -14.22 -6.65 7.88
CA ILE A 79 -14.87 -7.27 6.72
C ILE A 79 -16.24 -7.84 7.15
N ALA A 80 -16.26 -8.61 8.24
CA ALA A 80 -17.48 -9.20 8.78
C ALA A 80 -18.48 -8.14 9.26
N GLN A 81 -18.02 -7.13 10.01
CA GLN A 81 -18.87 -6.06 10.55
C GLN A 81 -19.49 -5.18 9.46
N LYS A 82 -18.75 -4.91 8.38
CA LYS A 82 -19.23 -4.12 7.24
C LYS A 82 -20.04 -4.94 6.23
N GLY A 83 -20.10 -6.27 6.39
CA GLY A 83 -20.76 -7.16 5.44
C GLY A 83 -20.11 -7.17 4.04
N ILE A 84 -18.79 -6.92 3.96
CA ILE A 84 -18.07 -6.93 2.68
C ILE A 84 -17.89 -8.38 2.23
N THR A 85 -18.40 -8.71 1.05
CA THR A 85 -18.46 -10.10 0.55
C THR A 85 -17.33 -10.45 -0.42
N ASN A 86 -16.66 -9.45 -1.00
CA ASN A 86 -15.63 -9.62 -2.01
C ASN A 86 -14.20 -9.36 -1.48
N SER A 87 -13.98 -9.40 -0.16
CA SER A 87 -12.66 -9.16 0.44
C SER A 87 -12.20 -10.36 1.26
N LYS A 88 -10.92 -10.73 1.12
CA LYS A 88 -10.25 -11.80 1.86
C LYS A 88 -8.90 -11.34 2.36
N VAL A 89 -8.36 -12.04 3.35
CA VAL A 89 -7.02 -11.77 3.89
C VAL A 89 -6.05 -12.93 3.62
N LEU A 90 -4.77 -12.61 3.49
CA LEU A 90 -3.67 -13.55 3.34
C LEU A 90 -2.48 -13.10 4.19
N TYR A 91 -2.06 -13.96 5.12
CA TYR A 91 -0.80 -13.76 5.84
C TYR A 91 0.38 -14.14 4.94
N SER A 92 1.20 -13.15 4.57
CA SER A 92 2.38 -13.37 3.74
C SER A 92 3.36 -12.21 3.85
N ASP A 93 4.64 -12.50 3.65
CA ASP A 93 5.72 -11.50 3.60
C ASP A 93 6.53 -11.72 2.32
N PHE A 94 6.28 -10.89 1.31
CA PHE A 94 6.93 -11.00 0.01
C PHE A 94 8.40 -10.57 0.06
N THR A 95 8.86 -9.98 1.17
CA THR A 95 10.30 -9.76 1.37
C THR A 95 11.06 -11.07 1.63
N GLN A 96 10.35 -12.11 2.07
CA GLN A 96 10.88 -13.46 2.29
C GLN A 96 10.56 -14.38 1.11
N GLU A 97 9.28 -14.62 0.87
CA GLU A 97 8.78 -15.52 -0.18
C GLU A 97 7.45 -15.01 -0.72
N THR A 98 7.38 -14.87 -2.04
CA THR A 98 6.15 -14.48 -2.73
C THR A 98 5.38 -15.73 -3.14
N PRO A 99 4.10 -15.87 -2.74
CA PRO A 99 3.28 -16.98 -3.18
C PRO A 99 3.04 -16.92 -4.70
N LYS A 100 2.63 -18.05 -5.28
CA LYS A 100 2.12 -18.04 -6.66
C LYS A 100 0.72 -17.41 -6.68
N LEU A 101 0.67 -16.11 -6.94
CA LEU A 101 -0.55 -15.34 -7.03
C LEU A 101 -0.48 -14.34 -8.19
N LYS A 102 -1.67 -13.93 -8.65
CA LYS A 102 -1.84 -12.96 -9.73
C LYS A 102 -2.89 -11.92 -9.36
N ALA A 103 -2.65 -10.68 -9.75
CA ALA A 103 -3.58 -9.57 -9.57
C ALA A 103 -3.55 -8.63 -10.77
N ASP A 104 -4.66 -7.95 -11.04
CA ASP A 104 -4.72 -6.89 -12.04
C ASP A 104 -4.21 -5.57 -11.49
N ILE A 105 -4.44 -5.32 -10.20
CA ILE A 105 -4.06 -4.10 -9.50
C ILE A 105 -3.35 -4.50 -8.21
N VAL A 106 -2.20 -3.90 -7.96
CA VAL A 106 -1.52 -3.97 -6.66
C VAL A 106 -1.53 -2.58 -6.05
N LEU A 107 -2.02 -2.47 -4.83
CA LEU A 107 -1.97 -1.26 -4.01
C LEU A 107 -0.91 -1.45 -2.91
N MET A 108 -0.10 -0.42 -2.69
CA MET A 108 0.86 -0.34 -1.60
C MET A 108 0.77 1.05 -0.97
N SER A 109 0.17 1.16 0.22
CA SER A 109 -0.12 2.44 0.87
C SER A 109 0.59 2.59 2.20
N LEU A 110 1.58 3.50 2.28
CA LEU A 110 2.42 3.78 3.45
C LEU A 110 3.24 2.55 3.92
N VAL A 111 3.71 1.76 2.96
CA VAL A 111 4.42 0.49 3.22
C VAL A 111 5.84 0.52 2.68
N LEU A 112 6.09 1.14 1.52
CA LEU A 112 7.41 1.09 0.87
C LEU A 112 8.49 1.72 1.77
N LEU A 113 8.14 2.78 2.50
CA LEU A 113 9.03 3.42 3.48
C LEU A 113 9.54 2.48 4.59
N HIS A 114 8.84 1.38 4.86
CA HIS A 114 9.22 0.39 5.87
C HIS A 114 10.06 -0.77 5.32
N ILE A 115 10.26 -0.87 4.00
CA ILE A 115 10.93 -2.01 3.37
C ILE A 115 12.37 -1.65 3.01
N PRO A 116 13.40 -2.30 3.63
CA PRO A 116 14.79 -1.96 3.36
C PRO A 116 15.20 -2.15 1.90
N ASP A 117 14.85 -3.29 1.29
CA ASP A 117 15.15 -3.60 -0.10
C ASP A 117 13.95 -3.29 -1.01
N THR A 118 13.84 -2.01 -1.37
CA THR A 118 12.75 -1.52 -2.22
C THR A 118 12.80 -2.10 -3.63
N LYS A 119 13.99 -2.40 -4.16
CA LYS A 119 14.12 -2.98 -5.50
C LYS A 119 13.56 -4.40 -5.52
N LYS A 120 13.92 -5.23 -4.54
CA LYS A 120 13.41 -6.59 -4.42
C LYS A 120 11.88 -6.60 -4.32
N ILE A 121 11.29 -5.82 -3.41
CA ILE A 121 9.83 -5.85 -3.27
C ILE A 121 9.13 -5.37 -4.54
N LEU A 122 9.62 -4.30 -5.20
CA LEU A 122 9.02 -3.83 -6.45
C LEU A 122 9.08 -4.92 -7.55
N GLN A 123 10.17 -5.70 -7.60
CA GLN A 123 10.27 -6.85 -8.51
C GLN A 123 9.25 -7.94 -8.20
N GLU A 124 9.04 -8.26 -6.92
CA GLU A 124 8.03 -9.24 -6.51
C GLU A 124 6.61 -8.78 -6.89
N LEU A 125 6.28 -7.50 -6.64
CA LEU A 125 4.99 -6.93 -7.04
C LEU A 125 4.81 -6.93 -8.56
N PHE A 126 5.86 -6.62 -9.33
CA PHE A 126 5.83 -6.71 -10.78
C PHE A 126 5.56 -8.15 -11.25
N ASN A 127 6.18 -9.14 -10.61
CA ASN A 127 6.04 -10.54 -11.00
C ASN A 127 4.61 -11.06 -10.79
N ILE A 128 3.91 -10.60 -9.74
CA ILE A 128 2.54 -11.01 -9.45
C ILE A 128 1.49 -10.25 -10.26
N LEU A 129 1.84 -9.11 -10.87
CA LEU A 129 0.91 -8.44 -11.77
C LEU A 129 0.64 -9.30 -13.02
N ASN A 130 -0.62 -9.27 -13.46
CA ASN A 130 -1.01 -9.65 -14.82
C ASN A 130 -0.38 -8.69 -15.84
N ASP A 131 -0.28 -9.12 -17.09
CA ASP A 131 0.19 -8.25 -18.17
C ASP A 131 -0.79 -7.08 -18.37
N GLY A 132 -0.27 -5.85 -18.49
CA GLY A 132 -1.09 -4.64 -18.45
C GLY A 132 -1.66 -4.30 -17.07
N GLY A 133 -1.26 -5.02 -16.02
CA GLY A 133 -1.63 -4.74 -14.64
C GLY A 133 -1.01 -3.44 -14.11
N LYS A 134 -1.60 -2.90 -13.05
CA LYS A 134 -1.23 -1.60 -12.46
C LYS A 134 -0.69 -1.77 -11.04
N LEU A 135 0.47 -1.19 -10.75
CA LEU A 135 0.95 -0.93 -9.40
C LEU A 135 0.64 0.50 -8.98
N MET A 136 -0.06 0.67 -7.86
CA MET A 136 -0.32 1.96 -7.23
C MET A 136 0.45 2.05 -5.91
N ILE A 137 1.30 3.07 -5.77
CA ILE A 137 2.07 3.32 -4.54
C ILE A 137 1.66 4.66 -3.98
N ILE A 138 1.28 4.68 -2.70
CA ILE A 138 1.05 5.90 -1.94
C ILE A 138 2.07 5.94 -0.82
N ASP A 139 2.94 6.93 -0.83
CA ASP A 139 3.96 7.10 0.19
C ASP A 139 4.33 8.58 0.33
N PHE A 140 5.26 8.91 1.22
CA PHE A 140 5.70 10.28 1.45
C PHE A 140 6.76 10.70 0.44
N ASP A 141 6.64 11.95 -0.01
CA ASP A 141 7.72 12.63 -0.72
C ASP A 141 8.97 12.71 0.17
N LYS A 142 10.14 12.77 -0.49
CA LYS A 142 11.44 12.88 0.19
C LYS A 142 11.46 14.05 1.18
N ASN A 143 11.80 13.76 2.42
CA ASN A 143 11.89 14.73 3.50
C ASN A 143 13.20 14.54 4.28
N GLU A 144 14.18 15.40 4.05
CA GLU A 144 15.51 15.32 4.67
C GLU A 144 15.51 15.54 6.19
N LYS A 145 14.41 16.01 6.78
CA LYS A 145 14.27 16.13 8.24
C LYS A 145 14.02 14.79 8.93
N ILE A 146 13.68 13.75 8.16
CA ILE A 146 13.37 12.42 8.68
C ILE A 146 14.65 11.62 8.77
N HIS A 147 15.01 11.21 10.00
CA HIS A 147 16.13 10.33 10.26
C HIS A 147 15.68 9.17 11.14
N HIS A 148 15.63 7.97 10.56
CA HIS A 148 15.27 6.77 11.30
C HIS A 148 15.98 5.54 10.71
N PRO A 149 16.53 4.63 11.54
CA PRO A 149 17.33 3.52 11.04
C PRO A 149 16.54 2.47 10.25
N LYS A 150 15.21 2.40 10.44
CA LYS A 150 14.33 1.38 9.84
C LYS A 150 13.25 1.95 8.93
N VAL A 151 13.29 3.25 8.65
CA VAL A 151 12.28 3.93 7.84
C VAL A 151 12.98 4.84 6.84
N HIS A 152 12.70 4.65 5.56
CA HIS A 152 13.16 5.56 4.50
C HIS A 152 12.56 6.94 4.72
N ASN A 153 13.32 7.99 4.46
CA ASN A 153 12.90 9.38 4.64
C ASN A 153 12.01 9.89 3.49
N GLY A 154 11.13 9.04 2.96
CA GLY A 154 10.33 9.31 1.77
C GLY A 154 11.11 9.12 0.46
N PHE A 155 10.45 9.40 -0.66
CA PHE A 155 10.96 9.07 -2.00
C PHE A 155 11.00 10.29 -2.92
N SER A 156 12.08 10.41 -3.68
CA SER A 156 12.13 11.31 -4.83
C SER A 156 11.33 10.70 -5.98
N HIS A 157 10.51 11.49 -6.66
CA HIS A 157 9.75 11.03 -7.82
C HIS A 157 10.64 10.46 -8.92
N ASP A 158 11.77 11.11 -9.22
CA ASP A 158 12.67 10.68 -10.29
C ASP A 158 13.37 9.37 -9.93
N ASP A 159 13.85 9.24 -8.68
CA ASP A 159 14.47 8.00 -8.20
C ASP A 159 13.49 6.84 -8.20
N LEU A 160 12.24 7.06 -7.77
CA LEU A 160 11.22 6.03 -7.76
C LEU A 160 10.83 5.62 -9.19
N LYS A 161 10.65 6.58 -10.10
CA LYS A 161 10.41 6.30 -11.54
C LYS A 161 11.54 5.46 -12.15
N ASN A 162 12.80 5.83 -11.89
CA ASN A 162 13.94 5.08 -12.39
C ASN A 162 13.96 3.64 -11.87
N ARG A 163 13.71 3.43 -10.56
CA ARG A 163 13.62 2.09 -9.97
C ARG A 163 12.49 1.25 -10.55
N LEU A 164 11.32 1.85 -10.75
CA LEU A 164 10.17 1.18 -11.37
C LEU A 164 10.47 0.78 -12.82
N SER A 165 11.11 1.67 -13.59
CA SER A 165 11.54 1.37 -14.96
C SER A 165 12.58 0.24 -15.00
N GLU A 166 13.57 0.24 -14.09
CA GLU A 166 14.57 -0.84 -13.98
C GLU A 166 13.95 -2.22 -13.67
N VAL A 167 12.83 -2.25 -12.94
CA VAL A 167 12.08 -3.48 -12.63
C VAL A 167 11.31 -3.99 -13.84
N GLY A 168 10.94 -3.10 -14.77
CA GLY A 168 10.24 -3.44 -16.01
C GLY A 168 8.89 -2.73 -16.19
N PHE A 169 8.49 -1.83 -15.30
CA PHE A 169 7.28 -1.02 -15.53
C PHE A 169 7.50 -0.08 -16.73
N ILE A 170 6.55 -0.11 -17.68
CA ILE A 170 6.68 0.56 -18.98
C ILE A 170 6.18 2.00 -18.99
N SER A 171 5.35 2.36 -18.01
CA SER A 171 4.80 3.70 -17.83
C SER A 171 4.60 3.96 -16.35
N THR A 172 5.04 5.13 -15.87
CA THR A 172 4.88 5.55 -14.47
C THR A 172 4.53 7.04 -14.40
N GLU A 173 3.38 7.33 -13.83
CA GLU A 173 2.97 8.68 -13.45
C GLU A 173 3.09 8.83 -11.93
N ILE A 174 3.67 9.93 -11.46
CA ILE A 174 3.75 10.25 -10.04
C ILE A 174 3.34 11.70 -9.83
N LYS A 175 2.45 11.93 -8.87
CA LYS A 175 2.00 13.26 -8.46
C LYS A 175 1.90 13.37 -6.94
N THR A 176 2.37 14.49 -6.39
CA THR A 176 2.05 14.89 -5.02
C THR A 176 0.60 15.33 -4.98
N PHE A 177 -0.19 14.79 -4.04
CA PHE A 177 -1.63 15.08 -3.96
C PHE A 177 -2.07 15.63 -2.60
N TYR A 178 -1.23 15.53 -1.57
CA TYR A 178 -1.55 16.00 -0.24
C TYR A 178 -0.34 16.58 0.47
N GLN A 179 -0.58 17.62 1.29
CA GLN A 179 0.36 18.20 2.23
C GLN A 179 -0.32 18.24 3.59
N GLY A 180 0.36 17.75 4.62
CA GLY A 180 -0.19 17.75 5.98
C GLY A 180 0.86 18.05 7.03
N ASN A 181 0.38 18.58 8.15
CA ASN A 181 1.23 18.95 9.27
C ASN A 181 1.51 17.72 10.14
N ARG A 182 2.78 17.50 10.49
CA ARG A 182 3.22 16.43 11.42
C ARG A 182 2.80 15.01 11.03
N ILE A 183 2.48 14.76 9.76
CA ILE A 183 1.95 13.47 9.27
C ILE A 183 3.02 12.39 9.06
N PHE A 184 4.31 12.75 9.03
CA PHE A 184 5.39 11.79 8.87
C PHE A 184 6.42 11.95 9.99
N MET A 185 6.41 11.02 10.95
CA MET A 185 7.28 11.04 12.15
C MET A 185 7.30 12.40 12.87
N ASN A 186 6.12 13.01 13.08
CA ASN A 186 5.95 14.33 13.68
C ASN A 186 6.55 15.51 12.88
N GLN A 187 6.89 15.32 11.61
CA GLN A 187 7.28 16.38 10.69
C GLN A 187 6.18 16.62 9.66
N ASP A 188 6.08 17.87 9.20
CA ASP A 188 5.26 18.22 8.05
C ASP A 188 5.80 17.51 6.82
N ALA A 189 4.91 16.96 6.01
CA ALA A 189 5.27 16.18 4.84
C ALA A 189 4.19 16.25 3.77
N SER A 190 4.57 15.84 2.57
CA SER A 190 3.65 15.65 1.45
C SER A 190 3.61 14.19 1.04
N MET A 191 2.47 13.78 0.48
CA MET A 191 2.26 12.42 -0.03
C MET A 191 2.08 12.44 -1.54
N PHE A 192 2.62 11.41 -2.18
CA PHE A 192 2.44 11.18 -3.60
C PHE A 192 1.60 9.94 -3.88
N LEU A 193 0.99 9.92 -5.05
CA LEU A 193 0.43 8.74 -5.68
C LEU A 193 1.27 8.44 -6.94
N SER A 194 1.83 7.25 -7.00
CA SER A 194 2.45 6.66 -8.19
C SER A 194 1.50 5.65 -8.81
N SER A 195 1.36 5.68 -10.13
CA SER A 195 0.59 4.73 -10.93
C SER A 195 1.48 4.19 -12.04
N SER A 196 1.79 2.89 -11.98
CA SER A 196 2.75 2.23 -12.87
C SER A 196 2.12 1.04 -13.59
N ILE A 197 2.33 0.94 -14.90
CA ILE A 197 1.80 -0.14 -15.73
C ILE A 197 2.90 -1.16 -16.06
N LYS A 198 2.57 -2.43 -15.92
CA LYS A 198 3.39 -3.57 -16.35
C LYS A 198 3.30 -3.80 -17.85
#